data_AF-A0AAW2LG55-F1
#
_entry.id   AF-A0AAW2LG55-F1
#
_cell.length_a   1.000
_cell.length_b   1.000
_cell.length_c   1.000
_cell.angle_alpha   90.00
_cell.angle_beta   90.00
_cell.angle_gamma   90.00
#
_symmetry.space_group_name_H-M   'P 1'
#
loop_
_entity.id
_entity.type
_entity.pdbx_description
1 polymer ?
#
loop_
_entity_poly.entity_id
_entity_poly.type
_entity_poly.pdbx_seq_one_letter_code
_entity_poly.pdbx_strand_id
1 'polypeptide(L)'
;MSQNSTAISDKLLLAQMASFFTQLINLSILVIFFSLQSLFIMQKREPVYHFLAASCFLLFVVAKHYVSTPSTMYLVDFSCLKPPNFCRVPFSTYIEHARMLDFLDEESVAFMAKVLRHSGQGEQTYIPPAIHYIPPKSGHQEALKEAHMVLFPVVEDLLSKTNTSPQEIDVLIVNCSGFCPAPRFLPL
;
A
#
# COMPACT_ATOMS: atom_id res chain seq x y z
N MET A 1 -11.00 9.44 -6.94
CA MET A 1 -11.22 8.62 -5.72
C MET A 1 -12.29 7.53 -5.92
N SER A 2 -13.34 7.76 -6.72
CA SER A 2 -14.38 6.75 -7.03
C SER A 2 -13.90 5.54 -7.87
N GLN A 3 -13.02 5.74 -8.87
CA GLN A 3 -12.55 4.66 -9.77
C GLN A 3 -11.67 3.58 -9.12
N ASN A 4 -10.93 3.90 -8.04
CA ASN A 4 -10.15 2.89 -7.31
C ASN A 4 -11.05 2.00 -6.44
N SER A 5 -12.16 2.53 -5.91
CA SER A 5 -13.10 1.76 -5.09
C SER A 5 -13.83 0.70 -5.90
N THR A 6 -14.21 1.01 -7.14
CA THR A 6 -14.85 0.06 -8.05
C THR A 6 -13.86 -1.02 -8.52
N ALA A 7 -12.61 -0.63 -8.87
CA ALA A 7 -11.58 -1.59 -9.27
C ALA A 7 -11.17 -2.55 -8.14
N ILE A 8 -11.17 -2.10 -6.88
CA ILE A 8 -10.91 -2.95 -5.71
C ILE A 8 -12.09 -3.90 -5.48
N SER A 9 -13.33 -3.41 -5.62
CA SER A 9 -14.55 -4.23 -5.53
C SER A 9 -14.58 -5.32 -6.59
N ASP A 10 -14.21 -4.99 -7.84
CA ASP A 10 -14.19 -5.94 -8.95
C ASP A 10 -13.11 -7.02 -8.77
N LYS A 11 -11.91 -6.64 -8.28
CA LYS A 11 -10.86 -7.62 -7.95
C LYS A 11 -11.27 -8.54 -6.80
N LEU A 12 -11.94 -8.00 -5.78
CA LEU A 12 -12.45 -8.80 -4.67
C LEU A 12 -13.52 -9.79 -5.15
N LEU A 13 -14.44 -9.34 -6.00
CA LEU A 13 -15.47 -10.18 -6.59
C LEU A 13 -14.86 -11.29 -7.46
N LEU A 14 -13.88 -10.96 -8.30
CA LEU A 14 -13.15 -11.94 -9.11
C LEU A 14 -12.41 -12.97 -8.25
N ALA A 15 -11.79 -12.54 -7.15
CA ALA A 15 -11.12 -13.45 -6.21
C ALA A 15 -12.11 -14.39 -5.51
N GLN A 16 -13.28 -13.87 -5.10
CA GLN A 16 -14.35 -14.68 -4.51
C GLN A 16 -14.89 -15.71 -5.51
N MET A 17 -15.13 -15.30 -6.76
CA MET A 17 -15.58 -16.19 -7.82
C MET A 17 -14.54 -17.27 -8.10
N ALA A 18 -13.26 -16.91 -8.24
CA ALA A 18 -12.18 -17.87 -8.43
C ALA A 18 -12.07 -18.87 -7.25
N SER A 19 -12.23 -18.40 -6.01
CA SER A 19 -12.28 -19.26 -4.82
C SER A 19 -13.45 -20.25 -4.88
N PHE A 20 -14.65 -19.79 -5.23
CA PHE A 20 -15.83 -20.64 -5.37
C PHE A 20 -15.63 -21.72 -6.45
N PHE A 21 -15.14 -21.35 -7.64
CA PHE A 21 -14.82 -22.31 -8.70
C PHE A 21 -13.75 -23.32 -8.25
N THR A 22 -12.73 -22.86 -7.51
CA THR A 22 -11.68 -23.75 -6.97
C THR A 22 -12.27 -24.76 -5.98
N GLN A 23 -13.19 -24.34 -5.11
CA GLN A 23 -13.90 -25.23 -4.18
C GLN A 23 -14.77 -26.25 -4.91
N LEU A 24 -15.49 -25.82 -5.95
CA LEU A 24 -16.33 -26.71 -6.76
C LEU A 24 -15.50 -27.79 -7.46
N ILE A 25 -14.38 -27.41 -8.08
CA ILE A 25 -13.43 -28.34 -8.71
C ILE A 25 -12.89 -29.33 -7.69
N ASN A 26 -12.51 -28.87 -6.49
CA ASN A 26 -12.02 -29.75 -5.43
C ASN A 26 -13.07 -30.78 -4.99
N LEU A 27 -14.33 -30.36 -4.86
CA LEU A 27 -15.44 -31.25 -4.51
C LEU A 27 -15.67 -32.29 -5.63
N SER A 28 -15.65 -31.87 -6.89
CA SER A 28 -15.77 -32.78 -8.03
C SER A 28 -14.65 -33.84 -8.05
N ILE A 29 -13.40 -33.44 -7.82
CA ILE A 29 -12.26 -34.35 -7.77
C ILE A 29 -12.41 -35.37 -6.62
N LEU A 30 -12.87 -34.92 -5.45
CA LEU A 30 -13.12 -35.78 -4.30
C LEU A 30 -14.22 -36.82 -4.59
N VAL A 31 -15.33 -36.39 -5.20
CA VAL A 31 -16.42 -37.29 -5.60
C VAL A 31 -15.93 -38.32 -6.61
N ILE A 32 -15.19 -37.89 -7.64
CA ILE A 32 -14.62 -38.80 -8.65
C ILE A 32 -13.70 -39.84 -8.00
N PHE A 33 -12.86 -39.44 -7.05
CA PHE A 33 -12.00 -40.37 -6.31
C PHE A 33 -12.80 -41.44 -5.57
N PHE A 34 -13.83 -41.06 -4.80
CA PHE A 34 -14.68 -42.03 -4.11
C PHE A 34 -15.47 -42.93 -5.07
N SER A 35 -15.98 -42.39 -6.17
CA SER A 35 -16.67 -43.18 -7.21
C SER A 35 -15.74 -44.21 -7.85
N LEU A 36 -14.49 -43.84 -8.16
CA LEU A 36 -13.49 -44.76 -8.70
C LEU A 36 -13.14 -45.87 -7.70
N GLN A 37 -12.95 -45.53 -6.43
CA GLN A 37 -12.71 -46.51 -5.36
C GLN A 37 -13.89 -47.48 -5.23
N SER A 38 -15.12 -46.99 -5.21
CA SER A 38 -16.33 -47.82 -5.16
C SER A 38 -16.44 -48.75 -6.38
N LEU A 39 -16.10 -48.27 -7.57
CA LEU A 39 -16.11 -49.09 -8.79
C LEU A 39 -15.10 -50.24 -8.71
N PHE A 40 -13.88 -49.97 -8.22
CA PHE A 40 -12.86 -51.01 -8.02
C PHE A 40 -13.30 -52.08 -7.02
N ILE A 41 -14.00 -51.70 -5.94
CA ILE A 41 -14.59 -52.65 -4.97
C ILE A 41 -15.65 -53.52 -5.66
N MET A 42 -16.58 -52.90 -6.40
CA MET A 42 -17.67 -53.63 -7.08
C MET A 42 -17.14 -54.60 -8.15
N GLN A 43 -16.05 -54.24 -8.83
CA GLN A 43 -15.39 -55.10 -9.82
C GLN A 43 -14.45 -56.15 -9.19
N LYS A 44 -14.34 -56.22 -7.85
CA LYS A 44 -13.40 -57.09 -7.11
C LYS A 44 -11.97 -57.00 -7.65
N ARG A 45 -11.51 -55.77 -7.93
CA ARG A 45 -10.14 -55.54 -8.39
C ARG A 45 -9.14 -55.87 -7.28
N GLU A 46 -7.95 -56.30 -7.70
CA GLU A 46 -6.83 -56.56 -6.79
C GLU A 46 -6.53 -55.31 -5.93
N PRO A 47 -6.14 -55.46 -4.65
CA PRO A 47 -5.93 -54.36 -3.72
C PRO A 47 -4.87 -53.35 -4.20
N VAL A 48 -3.96 -53.76 -5.08
CA VAL A 48 -2.92 -52.91 -5.68
C VAL A 48 -3.52 -51.68 -6.38
N TYR A 49 -4.66 -51.81 -7.06
CA TYR A 49 -5.30 -50.68 -7.75
C TYR A 49 -5.85 -49.62 -6.78
N HIS A 50 -6.37 -50.06 -5.62
CA HIS A 50 -6.83 -49.16 -4.57
C HIS A 50 -5.68 -48.34 -3.97
N PHE A 51 -4.56 -49.02 -3.66
CA PHE A 51 -3.36 -48.38 -3.14
C PHE A 51 -2.75 -47.39 -4.14
N LEU A 52 -2.69 -47.75 -5.43
CA LEU A 52 -2.19 -46.85 -6.47
C LEU A 52 -3.05 -45.59 -6.59
N ALA A 53 -4.38 -45.74 -6.65
CA ALA A 53 -5.28 -44.59 -6.73
C ALA A 53 -5.21 -43.69 -5.48
N ALA A 54 -5.13 -44.28 -4.28
CA ALA A 54 -4.95 -43.54 -3.04
C ALA A 54 -3.62 -42.77 -3.00
N SER A 55 -2.53 -43.41 -3.45
CA SER A 55 -1.20 -42.78 -3.56
C SER A 55 -1.23 -41.60 -4.53
N CYS A 56 -1.81 -41.76 -5.74
CA CYS A 56 -1.96 -40.68 -6.71
C CYS A 56 -2.79 -39.51 -6.15
N PHE A 57 -3.87 -39.78 -5.42
CA PHE A 57 -4.68 -38.75 -4.78
C PHE A 57 -3.91 -38.00 -3.68
N LEU A 58 -3.15 -38.72 -2.85
CA LEU A 58 -2.28 -38.11 -1.84
C LEU A 58 -1.23 -37.18 -2.47
N LEU A 59 -0.55 -37.65 -3.52
CA LEU A 59 0.42 -36.85 -4.28
C LEU A 59 -0.22 -35.60 -4.88
N PHE A 60 -1.43 -35.72 -5.43
CA PHE A 60 -2.19 -34.58 -5.96
C PHE A 60 -2.51 -33.55 -4.87
N VAL A 61 -2.99 -33.98 -3.70
CA VAL A 61 -3.31 -33.09 -2.59
C VAL A 61 -2.06 -32.35 -2.11
N VAL A 62 -0.94 -33.05 -1.96
CA VAL A 62 0.34 -32.46 -1.53
C VAL A 62 0.83 -31.44 -2.57
N ALA A 63 0.89 -31.82 -3.86
CA ALA A 63 1.30 -30.91 -4.93
C ALA A 63 0.41 -29.66 -5.01
N LYS A 64 -0.91 -29.85 -4.92
CA LYS A 64 -1.87 -28.75 -4.89
C LYS A 64 -1.63 -27.82 -3.70
N HIS A 65 -1.36 -28.35 -2.51
CA HIS A 65 -1.09 -27.54 -1.32
C HIS A 65 0.11 -26.62 -1.54
N TYR A 66 1.22 -27.14 -2.07
CA TYR A 66 2.40 -26.34 -2.38
C TYR A 66 2.14 -25.27 -3.46
N VAL A 67 1.39 -25.60 -4.51
CA VAL A 67 1.08 -24.66 -5.61
C VAL A 67 0.03 -23.62 -5.20
N SER A 68 -0.92 -23.99 -4.34
CA SER A 68 -2.04 -23.13 -3.95
C SER A 68 -1.73 -22.25 -2.73
N THR A 69 -0.58 -22.44 -2.08
CA THR A 69 -0.17 -21.58 -0.97
C THR A 69 0.27 -20.24 -1.57
N PRO A 70 -0.46 -19.14 -1.32
CA PRO A 70 -0.08 -17.84 -1.86
C PRO A 70 1.31 -17.44 -1.32
N SER A 71 2.12 -16.85 -2.19
CA SER A 71 3.39 -16.24 -1.78
C SER A 71 3.11 -15.22 -0.69
N THR A 72 3.61 -15.48 0.51
CA THR A 72 3.35 -14.61 1.66
C THR A 72 4.14 -13.33 1.48
N MET A 73 3.46 -12.18 1.56
CA MET A 73 4.09 -10.86 1.53
C MET A 73 4.44 -10.43 2.94
N TYR A 74 5.69 -10.01 3.14
CA TYR A 74 6.20 -9.58 4.43
C TYR A 74 6.69 -8.12 4.34
N LEU A 75 6.37 -7.34 5.37
CA LEU A 75 7.05 -6.07 5.61
C LEU A 75 8.37 -6.38 6.32
N VAL A 76 9.49 -6.15 5.63
CA VAL A 76 10.82 -6.42 6.18
C VAL A 76 11.24 -5.34 7.18
N ASP A 77 11.09 -4.07 6.81
CA ASP A 77 11.44 -2.92 7.65
C ASP A 77 10.66 -1.67 7.20
N PHE A 78 10.69 -0.61 8.00
CA PHE A 78 10.15 0.70 7.69
C PHE A 78 11.04 1.83 8.25
N SER A 79 10.98 2.98 7.59
CA SER A 79 11.65 4.20 8.06
C SER A 79 10.70 5.39 8.02
N CYS A 80 10.88 6.32 8.95
CA CYS A 80 10.11 7.54 9.07
C CYS A 80 11.05 8.71 9.37
N LEU A 81 10.82 9.84 8.72
CA LEU A 81 11.57 11.07 8.99
C LEU A 81 10.79 11.98 9.93
N LYS A 82 11.47 12.44 10.98
CA LYS A 82 11.08 13.67 11.69
C LYS A 82 11.76 14.86 10.99
N PRO A 83 11.02 15.82 10.41
CA PRO A 83 11.64 16.95 9.74
C PRO A 83 12.49 17.80 10.69
N PRO A 84 13.45 18.59 10.16
CA PRO A 84 14.22 19.52 10.97
C PRO A 84 13.34 20.48 11.77
N ASN A 85 13.81 20.91 12.95
CA ASN A 85 13.04 21.77 13.86
C ASN A 85 12.62 23.10 13.24
N PHE A 86 13.32 23.62 12.24
CA PHE A 86 12.93 24.84 11.54
C PHE A 86 11.65 24.68 10.69
N CYS A 87 11.24 23.45 10.40
CA CYS A 87 9.97 23.16 9.71
C CYS A 87 8.78 23.13 10.69
N ARG A 88 9.01 23.15 12.01
CA ARG A 88 7.96 23.07 13.03
C ARG A 88 7.17 24.37 13.06
N VAL A 89 5.84 24.27 13.09
CA VAL A 89 4.94 25.42 13.15
C VAL A 89 4.00 25.30 14.35
N PRO A 90 4.27 26.02 15.46
CA PRO A 90 3.31 26.19 16.55
C PRO A 90 2.03 26.90 16.09
N PHE A 91 0.94 26.72 16.82
CA PHE A 91 -0.36 27.31 16.44
C PHE A 91 -0.32 28.83 16.41
N SER A 92 0.40 29.47 17.34
CA SER A 92 0.57 30.92 17.35
C SER A 92 1.25 31.41 16.07
N THR A 93 2.35 30.77 15.67
CA THR A 93 3.10 31.09 14.46
C THR A 93 2.24 30.89 13.22
N TYR A 94 1.48 29.80 13.13
CA TYR A 94 0.58 29.56 12.01
C TYR A 94 -0.47 30.67 11.86
N ILE A 95 -1.12 31.08 12.96
CA ILE A 95 -2.15 32.11 12.94
C ILE A 95 -1.57 33.50 12.67
N GLU A 96 -0.40 33.81 13.20
CA GLU A 96 0.31 35.06 12.90
C GLU A 96 0.68 35.13 11.42
N HIS A 97 1.27 34.07 10.86
CA HIS A 97 1.58 34.00 9.43
C HIS A 97 0.32 34.12 8.58
N ALA A 98 -0.77 33.43 8.94
CA ALA A 98 -2.03 33.49 8.20
C ALA A 98 -2.59 34.91 8.11
N ARG A 99 -2.46 35.73 9.16
CA ARG A 99 -2.87 37.15 9.15
C ARG A 99 -2.00 38.05 8.28
N MET A 100 -0.77 37.63 8.01
CA MET A 100 0.16 38.37 7.13
C MET A 100 -0.08 38.07 5.65
N LEU A 101 -1.01 37.17 5.31
CA LEU A 101 -1.32 36.83 3.93
C LEU A 101 -2.46 37.69 3.41
N ASP A 102 -2.15 38.56 2.44
CA ASP A 102 -3.09 39.55 1.89
C ASP A 102 -4.38 38.97 1.28
N PHE A 103 -4.43 37.66 1.02
CA PHE A 103 -5.59 36.97 0.47
C PHE A 103 -6.50 36.31 1.52
N LEU A 104 -6.18 36.42 2.81
CA LEU A 104 -6.97 35.84 3.91
C LEU A 104 -7.57 36.97 4.76
N ASP A 105 -8.89 36.99 4.85
CA ASP A 105 -9.60 37.89 5.77
C ASP A 105 -9.65 37.32 7.19
N GLU A 106 -10.03 38.16 8.16
CA GLU A 106 -10.09 37.76 9.57
C GLU A 106 -11.13 36.65 9.83
N GLU A 107 -12.20 36.54 9.02
CA GLU A 107 -13.16 35.45 9.15
C GLU A 107 -12.53 34.11 8.73
N SER A 108 -11.78 34.09 7.63
CA SER A 108 -11.02 32.94 7.15
C SER A 108 -9.94 32.54 8.15
N VAL A 109 -9.21 33.50 8.72
CA VAL A 109 -8.22 33.24 9.78
C VAL A 109 -8.88 32.65 11.02
N ALA A 110 -10.02 33.19 11.46
CA ALA A 110 -10.76 32.66 12.60
C ALA A 110 -11.26 31.24 12.35
N PHE A 111 -11.74 30.95 11.12
CA PHE A 111 -12.13 29.62 10.71
C PHE A 111 -10.93 28.65 10.74
N MET A 112 -9.79 29.01 10.14
CA MET A 112 -8.58 28.18 10.18
C MET A 112 -8.10 27.94 11.61
N ALA A 113 -8.17 28.93 12.50
CA ALA A 113 -7.85 28.77 13.92
C ALA A 113 -8.76 27.75 14.62
N LYS A 114 -10.07 27.77 14.30
CA LYS A 114 -11.03 26.78 14.80
C LYS A 114 -10.71 25.39 14.26
N VAL A 115 -10.45 25.26 12.96
CA VAL A 115 -10.06 23.99 12.33
C VAL A 115 -8.79 23.45 12.98
N LEU A 116 -7.76 24.27 13.15
CA LEU A 116 -6.49 23.89 13.75
C LEU A 116 -6.68 23.28 15.14
N ARG A 117 -7.49 23.92 16.00
CA ARG A 117 -7.82 23.45 17.36
C ARG A 117 -8.61 22.14 17.40
N HIS A 118 -9.38 21.83 16.36
CA HIS A 118 -10.22 20.63 16.30
C HIS A 118 -9.68 19.53 15.38
N SER A 119 -8.57 19.78 14.69
CA SER A 119 -7.97 18.85 13.70
C SER A 119 -7.24 17.65 14.31
N GLY A 120 -6.98 17.66 15.62
CA GLY A 120 -6.13 16.67 16.29
C GLY A 120 -4.62 16.88 16.05
N GLN A 121 -4.23 17.94 15.33
CA GLN A 121 -2.83 18.36 15.24
C GLN A 121 -2.37 18.97 16.57
N GLY A 122 -1.07 18.94 16.83
CA GLY A 122 -0.47 19.51 18.03
C GLY A 122 0.56 20.59 17.70
N GLU A 123 1.14 21.17 18.75
CA GLU A 123 2.20 22.19 18.64
C GLU A 123 3.51 21.67 18.01
N GLN A 124 3.58 20.39 17.66
CA GLN A 124 4.73 19.71 17.05
C GLN A 124 4.47 19.33 15.58
N THR A 125 3.52 19.98 14.93
CA THR A 125 3.28 19.81 13.49
C THR A 125 4.36 20.50 12.68
N TYR A 126 4.74 19.90 11.55
CA TYR A 126 5.74 20.42 10.62
C TYR A 126 5.09 20.76 9.29
N ILE A 127 5.54 21.83 8.66
CA ILE A 127 5.05 22.30 7.35
C ILE A 127 6.28 22.50 6.43
N PRO A 128 6.16 22.27 5.11
CA PRO A 128 7.27 22.42 4.18
C PRO A 128 7.97 23.79 4.25
N PRO A 129 9.30 23.85 4.07
CA PRO A 129 10.07 25.10 4.16
C PRO A 129 9.53 26.25 3.29
N ALA A 130 8.93 25.91 2.15
CA ALA A 130 8.39 26.87 1.19
C ALA A 130 7.23 27.71 1.75
N ILE A 131 6.48 27.17 2.72
CA ILE A 131 5.33 27.83 3.35
C ILE A 131 5.74 28.80 4.47
N HIS A 132 7.00 28.71 4.94
CA HIS A 132 7.52 29.62 5.98
C HIS A 132 7.88 31.01 5.44
N TYR A 133 7.93 31.19 4.12
CA TYR A 133 8.14 32.49 3.50
C TYR A 133 6.85 33.32 3.48
N ILE A 134 6.98 34.64 3.53
CA ILE A 134 5.88 35.59 3.39
C ILE A 134 6.20 36.50 2.18
N PRO A 135 5.47 36.40 1.06
CA PRO A 135 4.44 35.39 0.77
C PRO A 135 5.04 33.97 0.56
N PRO A 136 4.24 32.90 0.72
CA PRO A 136 4.69 31.53 0.51
C PRO A 136 5.25 31.29 -0.88
N LYS A 137 6.29 30.47 -0.97
CA LYS A 137 6.82 30.00 -2.25
C LYS A 137 6.10 28.72 -2.67
N SER A 138 5.72 28.61 -3.94
CA SER A 138 5.01 27.45 -4.50
C SER A 138 5.66 26.90 -5.77
N GLY A 139 6.91 27.27 -6.02
CA GLY A 139 7.66 26.83 -7.20
C GLY A 139 7.94 25.33 -7.20
N HIS A 140 8.10 24.78 -8.40
CA HIS A 140 8.48 23.38 -8.58
C HIS A 140 9.85 23.05 -7.95
N GLN A 141 10.77 24.02 -7.92
CA GLN A 141 12.08 23.84 -7.30
C GLN A 141 11.98 23.65 -5.78
N GLU A 142 11.04 24.32 -5.13
CA GLU A 142 10.77 24.20 -3.70
C GLU A 142 10.20 22.82 -3.37
N ALA A 143 9.26 22.33 -4.18
CA ALA A 143 8.73 20.97 -4.07
C ALA A 143 9.82 19.91 -4.28
N LEU A 144 10.74 20.10 -5.25
CA LEU A 144 11.91 19.24 -5.43
C LEU A 144 12.80 19.23 -4.18
N LYS A 145 13.13 20.39 -3.63
CA LYS A 145 13.97 20.51 -2.42
C LYS A 145 13.32 19.81 -1.23
N GLU A 146 12.02 19.96 -1.05
CA GLU A 146 11.27 19.26 -0.02
C GLU A 146 11.32 17.74 -0.23
N ALA A 147 11.03 17.25 -1.44
CA ALA A 147 11.06 15.83 -1.77
C ALA A 147 12.44 15.21 -1.48
N HIS A 148 13.52 15.90 -1.84
CA HIS A 148 14.88 15.47 -1.50
C HIS A 148 15.12 15.44 0.01
N MET A 149 14.72 16.49 0.73
CA MET A 149 14.85 16.57 2.18
C MET A 149 14.10 15.44 2.90
N VAL A 150 12.93 15.03 2.38
CA VAL A 150 12.07 14.04 3.05
C VAL A 150 12.31 12.59 2.62
N LEU A 151 12.52 12.34 1.33
CA LEU A 151 12.58 10.97 0.80
C LEU A 151 13.98 10.36 0.93
N PHE A 152 15.04 11.12 0.66
CA PHE A 152 16.40 10.57 0.59
C PHE A 152 16.85 10.00 1.95
N PRO A 153 16.71 10.71 3.08
CA PRO A 153 17.11 10.16 4.37
C PRO A 153 16.32 8.91 4.77
N VAL A 154 15.04 8.84 4.40
CA VAL A 154 14.17 7.69 4.70
C VAL A 154 14.60 6.47 3.90
N VAL A 155 14.90 6.64 2.61
CA VAL A 155 15.36 5.56 1.75
C VAL A 155 16.76 5.09 2.17
N GLU A 156 17.68 6.01 2.44
CA GLU A 156 19.03 5.68 2.94
C GLU A 156 18.98 4.92 4.27
N ASP A 157 18.19 5.40 5.24
CA ASP A 157 18.00 4.72 6.52
C ASP A 157 17.40 3.32 6.34
N LEU A 158 16.37 3.18 5.50
CA LEU A 158 15.75 1.89 5.22
C LEU A 158 16.73 0.89 4.60
N LEU A 159 17.46 1.30 3.56
CA LEU A 159 18.47 0.46 2.90
C LEU A 159 19.60 0.06 3.86
N SER A 160 20.00 0.98 4.75
CA SER A 160 21.03 0.70 5.75
C SER A 160 20.58 -0.31 6.80
N LYS A 161 19.32 -0.25 7.26
CA LYS A 161 18.74 -1.17 8.23
C LYS A 161 18.59 -2.58 7.66
N THR A 162 18.15 -2.68 6.41
CA THR A 162 17.95 -3.97 5.74
C THR A 162 19.22 -4.52 5.11
N ASN A 163 20.30 -3.72 5.07
CA ASN A 163 21.54 -4.03 4.37
C ASN A 163 21.29 -4.45 2.90
N THR A 164 20.35 -3.76 2.24
CA THR A 164 19.90 -4.05 0.88
C THR A 164 20.54 -3.09 -0.10
N SER A 165 21.03 -3.60 -1.22
CA SER A 165 21.50 -2.73 -2.31
C SER A 165 20.31 -2.14 -3.07
N PRO A 166 20.35 -0.86 -3.48
CA PRO A 166 19.33 -0.31 -4.39
C PRO A 166 19.12 -1.13 -5.66
N GLN A 167 20.13 -1.87 -6.12
CA GLN A 167 20.07 -2.72 -7.32
C GLN A 167 19.26 -4.00 -7.12
N GLU A 168 19.00 -4.39 -5.87
CA GLU A 168 18.18 -5.56 -5.49
C GLU A 168 16.69 -5.22 -5.42
N ILE A 169 16.32 -3.94 -5.61
CA ILE A 169 14.92 -3.49 -5.58
C ILE A 169 14.34 -3.55 -7.00
N ASP A 170 13.45 -4.51 -7.22
CA ASP A 170 12.77 -4.67 -8.52
C ASP A 170 11.67 -3.63 -8.76
N VAL A 171 10.99 -3.20 -7.70
CA VAL A 171 9.79 -2.36 -7.78
C VAL A 171 9.85 -1.27 -6.72
N LEU A 172 9.77 -0.01 -7.18
CA LEU A 172 9.62 1.15 -6.32
C LEU A 172 8.23 1.76 -6.51
N ILE A 173 7.47 1.87 -5.42
CA ILE A 173 6.16 2.52 -5.39
C ILE A 173 6.29 3.83 -4.63
N VAL A 174 6.03 4.95 -5.30
CA VAL A 174 6.07 6.30 -4.69
C VAL A 174 4.67 6.90 -4.72
N ASN A 175 4.20 7.39 -3.58
CA ASN A 175 2.99 8.19 -3.47
C ASN A 175 3.35 9.59 -2.96
N CYS A 176 3.05 10.61 -3.75
CA CYS A 176 3.25 12.00 -3.36
C CYS A 176 2.17 12.90 -3.98
N SER A 177 1.64 13.83 -3.21
CA SER A 177 0.65 14.83 -3.67
C SER A 177 1.26 16.22 -3.86
N GLY A 178 2.36 16.54 -3.17
CA GLY A 178 3.02 17.85 -3.20
C GLY A 178 4.14 17.99 -4.23
N PHE A 179 4.52 16.90 -4.91
CA PHE A 179 5.65 16.87 -5.83
C PHE A 179 5.31 16.10 -7.10
N CYS A 180 5.80 16.60 -8.24
CA CYS A 180 5.77 15.92 -9.53
C CYS A 180 7.20 15.90 -10.09
N PRO A 181 7.79 14.75 -10.48
CA PRO A 181 9.19 14.69 -10.91
C PRO A 181 9.47 15.37 -12.25
N ALA A 182 8.44 15.57 -13.07
CA ALA A 182 8.52 16.34 -14.30
C ALA A 182 7.63 17.59 -14.15
N PRO A 183 8.12 18.80 -14.49
CA PRO A 183 7.25 19.96 -14.56
C PRO A 183 6.17 19.69 -15.60
N ARG A 184 4.90 19.74 -15.20
CA ARG A 184 3.81 19.79 -16.17
C ARG A 184 3.77 21.21 -16.72
N PHE A 185 3.99 21.35 -18.03
CA PHE A 185 3.67 22.58 -18.74
C PHE A 185 2.14 22.75 -18.70
N LEU A 186 1.64 23.59 -17.81
CA LEU A 186 0.30 24.17 -17.96
C LEU A 186 0.51 25.53 -18.63
N PRO A 187 -0.06 25.79 -19.82
CA PRO A 187 -0.14 27.15 -20.31
C PRO A 187 -1.13 27.89 -19.40
N LEU A 188 -0.67 28.96 -18.77
CA LEU A 188 -1.54 29.98 -18.17
C LEU A 188 -2.29 30.72 -19.27
#